data_AF-A0A7C4JLC9-F1
#
_entry.id   AF-A0A7C4JLC9-F1
#
_cell.length_a   1.000
_cell.length_b   1.000
_cell.length_c   1.000
_cell.angle_alpha   90.00
_cell.angle_beta   90.00
_cell.angle_gamma   90.00
#
_symmetry.space_group_name_H-M   'P 1'
#
loop_
_entity.id
_entity.type
_entity.pdbx_description
1 polymer ?
#
loop_
_entity_poly.entity_id
_entity_poly.type
_entity_poly.pdbx_seq_one_letter_code
_entity_poly.pdbx_strand_id
1 'polypeptide(L)'
;MYIKALIDIDVDLDFGLAKALRISNSCDLKKILSDSVKHVIHTVITENIEDKVKCLSSIKGFFTVDLRLFMKLCKLDRNTLKSLGIKVAPKTFYERSKIIGYTYADNKLCIVEKTSKDNIVLVRVLKSKMLPIFVEPSLYLISAPNTEIVDKVLEILNILKTLNKRFSTNLVELCREIA
;
A
#
# COMPACT_ATOMS: atom_id res chain seq x y z
N MET A 1 13.67 -1.64 -2.52
CA MET A 1 12.26 -1.20 -2.44
C MET A 1 11.42 -2.37 -1.95
N TYR A 2 10.27 -2.15 -1.32
CA TYR A 2 9.39 -3.25 -0.89
C TYR A 2 7.93 -2.81 -0.80
N ILE A 3 7.01 -3.76 -0.96
CA ILE A 3 5.57 -3.55 -0.80
C ILE A 3 5.15 -4.07 0.58
N LYS A 4 4.24 -3.36 1.24
CA LYS A 4 3.68 -3.70 2.53
C LYS A 4 2.15 -3.62 2.45
N ALA A 5 1.46 -4.62 2.97
CA ALA A 5 0.02 -4.60 3.21
C ALA A 5 -0.24 -4.41 4.71
N LEU A 6 -1.07 -3.44 5.06
CA LEU A 6 -1.73 -3.38 6.37
C LEU A 6 -3.14 -3.89 6.18
N ILE A 7 -3.56 -4.89 6.96
CA ILE A 7 -4.84 -5.57 6.79
C ILE A 7 -5.58 -5.55 8.11
N ASP A 8 -6.80 -5.03 8.07
CA ASP A 8 -7.77 -5.12 9.15
C ASP A 8 -8.92 -6.01 8.66
N ILE A 9 -9.34 -6.96 9.49
CA ILE A 9 -10.43 -7.89 9.21
C ILE A 9 -11.45 -7.74 10.32
N ASP A 10 -12.60 -7.16 10.01
CA ASP A 10 -13.77 -7.18 10.87
C ASP A 10 -14.45 -8.55 10.72
N VAL A 11 -14.33 -9.39 11.76
CA VAL A 11 -14.70 -10.80 11.71
C VAL A 11 -16.17 -10.97 12.05
N ASP A 12 -16.92 -11.71 11.22
CA ASP A 12 -18.32 -11.98 11.50
C ASP A 12 -18.47 -12.71 12.86
N LEU A 13 -19.45 -12.27 13.66
CA LEU A 13 -19.66 -12.78 15.02
C LEU A 13 -19.92 -14.30 15.04
N ASP A 14 -20.66 -14.81 14.05
CA ASP A 14 -20.98 -16.24 13.90
C ASP A 14 -19.77 -17.08 13.46
N PHE A 15 -18.79 -16.46 12.80
CA PHE A 15 -17.55 -17.12 12.41
C PHE A 15 -16.60 -17.30 13.60
N GLY A 16 -16.54 -16.27 14.46
CA GLY A 16 -15.81 -16.27 15.72
C GLY A 16 -14.32 -15.92 15.60
N LEU A 17 -13.87 -15.02 16.47
CA LEU A 17 -12.50 -14.49 16.48
C LEU A 17 -11.43 -15.58 16.70
N ALA A 18 -11.71 -16.57 17.55
CA ALA A 18 -10.78 -17.66 17.82
C ALA A 18 -10.46 -18.49 16.56
N LYS A 19 -11.46 -18.73 15.71
CA LYS A 19 -11.29 -19.43 14.43
C LYS A 19 -10.48 -18.57 13.45
N ALA A 20 -10.80 -17.28 13.37
CA ALA A 20 -10.08 -16.33 12.52
C ALA A 20 -8.59 -16.20 12.92
N LEU A 21 -8.27 -16.21 14.21
CA LEU A 21 -6.89 -16.22 14.71
C LEU A 21 -6.15 -17.51 14.34
N ARG A 22 -6.78 -18.68 14.43
CA ARG A 22 -6.18 -19.96 13.99
C ARG A 22 -5.83 -19.94 12.51
N ILE A 23 -6.74 -19.46 11.66
CA ILE A 23 -6.49 -19.31 10.22
C ILE A 23 -5.32 -18.34 10.00
N SER A 24 -5.35 -17.18 10.66
CA SER A 24 -4.29 -16.17 10.56
C SER A 24 -2.91 -16.74 10.89
N ASN A 25 -2.81 -17.55 11.95
CA ASN A 25 -1.58 -18.25 12.32
C ASN A 25 -1.15 -19.28 11.26
N SER A 26 -2.07 -20.04 10.68
CA SER A 26 -1.75 -20.98 9.60
C SER A 26 -1.33 -20.31 8.29
N CYS A 27 -1.61 -19.01 8.12
CA CYS A 27 -1.14 -18.20 6.99
C CYS A 27 0.27 -17.60 7.23
N ASP A 28 1.02 -18.10 8.22
CA ASP A 28 2.37 -17.63 8.61
C ASP A 28 2.43 -16.12 8.90
N LEU A 29 1.42 -15.60 9.60
CA LEU A 29 1.39 -14.21 10.03
C LEU A 29 2.12 -14.04 11.36
N LYS A 30 3.30 -13.42 11.30
CA LYS A 30 4.18 -13.22 12.47
C LYS A 30 3.68 -12.15 13.44
N LYS A 31 2.81 -11.23 12.99
CA LYS A 31 2.33 -10.09 13.78
C LYS A 31 0.82 -9.96 13.59
N ILE A 32 0.09 -10.45 14.58
CA ILE A 32 -1.36 -10.34 14.66
C ILE A 32 -1.67 -9.58 15.96
N LEU A 33 -2.49 -8.53 15.84
CA LEU A 33 -3.13 -7.89 16.98
C LEU A 33 -4.63 -8.15 16.85
N SER A 34 -5.29 -8.47 17.94
CA SER A 34 -6.74 -8.69 17.97
C SER A 34 -7.39 -7.73 18.96
N ASP A 35 -8.48 -7.10 18.53
CA ASP A 35 -9.39 -6.37 19.40
C ASP A 35 -10.65 -7.21 19.56
N SER A 36 -10.78 -7.90 20.71
CA SER A 36 -11.91 -8.79 20.98
C SER A 36 -13.22 -8.04 21.23
N VAL A 37 -13.16 -6.74 21.57
CA VAL A 37 -14.35 -5.92 21.75
C VAL A 37 -14.92 -5.58 20.37
N LYS A 38 -14.04 -5.15 19.46
CA LYS A 38 -14.43 -4.79 18.08
C LYS A 38 -14.52 -5.96 17.12
N HIS A 39 -14.12 -7.17 17.54
CA HIS A 39 -14.02 -8.36 16.69
C HIS A 39 -13.11 -8.17 15.46
N VAL A 40 -12.03 -7.38 15.62
CA VAL A 40 -11.09 -7.06 14.53
C VAL A 40 -9.77 -7.79 14.70
N ILE A 41 -9.25 -8.31 13.59
CA ILE A 41 -7.86 -8.78 13.45
C ILE A 41 -7.07 -7.77 12.64
N HIS A 42 -5.95 -7.33 13.18
CA HIS A 42 -4.99 -6.47 12.51
C HIS A 42 -3.72 -7.26 12.19
N THR A 43 -3.24 -7.16 10.96
CA THR A 43 -1.99 -7.79 10.55
C THR A 43 -1.21 -6.95 9.54
N VAL A 44 0.08 -7.28 9.43
CA VAL A 44 1.04 -6.61 8.56
C VAL A 44 1.79 -7.64 7.75
N ILE A 45 1.77 -7.49 6.43
CA ILE A 45 2.39 -8.42 5.49
C ILE A 45 3.38 -7.69 4.60
N THR A 46 4.60 -8.21 4.46
CA THR A 46 5.65 -7.64 3.60
C THR A 46 6.14 -8.60 2.53
N GLU A 47 5.80 -9.88 2.63
CA GLU A 47 6.26 -10.97 1.77
C GLU A 47 5.08 -11.89 1.46
N ASN A 48 5.06 -12.46 0.25
CA ASN A 48 4.00 -13.36 -0.23
C ASN A 48 2.58 -12.80 0.02
N ILE A 49 2.40 -11.49 -0.25
CA ILE A 49 1.14 -10.77 0.03
C ILE A 49 -0.04 -11.46 -0.64
N GLU A 50 0.14 -11.90 -1.89
CA GLU A 50 -0.88 -12.60 -2.68
C GLU A 50 -1.35 -13.90 -2.03
N ASP A 51 -0.43 -14.82 -1.72
CA ASP A 51 -0.77 -16.10 -1.07
C ASP A 51 -1.39 -15.89 0.30
N LYS A 52 -0.86 -14.93 1.08
CA LYS A 52 -1.37 -14.67 2.43
C LYS A 52 -2.74 -14.02 2.42
N VAL A 53 -3.02 -13.10 1.50
CA VAL A 53 -4.36 -12.51 1.35
C VAL A 53 -5.36 -13.56 0.90
N LYS A 54 -4.97 -14.45 -0.02
CA LYS A 54 -5.78 -15.61 -0.44
C LYS A 54 -6.04 -16.58 0.71
N CYS A 55 -5.06 -16.82 1.57
CA CYS A 55 -5.24 -17.63 2.77
C CYS A 55 -6.24 -16.97 3.74
N LEU A 56 -6.07 -15.67 3.98
CA LEU A 56 -6.93 -14.89 4.89
C LEU A 56 -8.37 -14.75 4.40
N SER A 57 -8.65 -14.77 3.09
CA SER A 57 -10.03 -14.68 2.58
C SER A 57 -10.94 -15.86 3.00
N SER A 58 -10.36 -16.91 3.60
CA SER A 58 -11.09 -17.98 4.27
C SER A 58 -11.76 -17.52 5.58
N ILE A 59 -11.37 -16.37 6.13
CA ILE A 59 -12.01 -15.73 7.27
C ILE A 59 -13.26 -15.01 6.78
N LYS A 60 -14.43 -15.37 7.31
CA LYS A 60 -15.67 -14.65 7.01
C LYS A 60 -15.68 -13.30 7.73
N GLY A 61 -15.96 -12.24 6.98
CA GLY A 61 -15.90 -10.89 7.48
C GLY A 61 -15.65 -9.86 6.40
N PHE A 62 -15.40 -8.63 6.85
CA PHE A 62 -15.13 -7.49 6.00
C PHE A 62 -13.67 -7.04 6.13
N PHE A 63 -12.99 -6.88 5.00
CA PHE A 63 -11.57 -6.58 4.93
C PHE A 63 -11.35 -5.12 4.59
N THR A 64 -10.35 -4.53 5.25
CA THR A 64 -9.76 -3.24 4.88
C THR A 64 -8.26 -3.42 4.69
N VAL A 65 -7.75 -3.08 3.51
CA VAL A 65 -6.34 -3.28 3.13
C VAL A 65 -5.71 -1.98 2.64
N ASP A 66 -4.61 -1.57 3.24
CA ASP A 66 -3.75 -0.47 2.78
C ASP A 66 -2.46 -1.04 2.16
N LEU A 67 -2.35 -0.98 0.83
CA LEU A 67 -1.15 -1.38 0.10
C LEU A 67 -0.20 -0.20 -0.09
N ARG A 68 1.04 -0.38 0.34
CA ARG A 68 2.07 0.65 0.42
C ARG A 68 3.36 0.19 -0.24
N LEU A 69 3.80 0.89 -1.28
CA LEU A 69 5.13 0.69 -1.86
C LEU A 69 6.13 1.68 -1.23
N PHE A 70 7.15 1.15 -0.56
CA PHE A 70 8.23 1.95 0.02
C PHE A 70 9.46 1.96 -0.88
N MET A 71 9.93 3.16 -1.17
CA MET A 71 11.07 3.41 -2.05
C MET A 71 12.14 4.23 -1.36
N LYS A 72 13.38 3.74 -1.39
CA LYS A 72 14.57 4.50 -0.96
C LYS A 72 15.18 5.13 -2.20
N LEU A 73 15.26 6.45 -2.20
CA LEU A 73 15.92 7.25 -3.23
C LEU A 73 17.38 7.49 -2.84
N CYS A 74 18.24 7.77 -3.82
CA CYS A 74 19.59 8.25 -3.54
C CYS A 74 19.58 9.70 -3.05
N LYS A 75 18.69 10.52 -3.62
CA LYS A 75 18.43 11.89 -3.17
C LYS A 75 16.97 12.25 -3.41
N LEU A 76 16.33 12.89 -2.43
CA LEU A 76 14.97 13.39 -2.58
C LEU A 76 15.00 14.81 -3.15
N ASP A 77 15.07 14.93 -4.47
CA ASP A 77 14.97 16.22 -5.17
C ASP A 77 14.07 16.14 -6.42
N ARG A 78 13.76 17.32 -6.99
CA ARG A 78 12.86 17.42 -8.15
C ARG A 78 13.37 16.67 -9.38
N ASN A 79 14.68 16.63 -9.59
CA ASN A 79 15.27 15.98 -10.76
C ASN A 79 15.12 14.46 -10.64
N THR A 80 15.48 13.90 -9.47
CA THR A 80 15.31 12.48 -9.17
C THR A 80 13.86 12.04 -9.33
N LEU A 81 12.91 12.82 -8.80
CA LEU A 81 11.48 12.52 -8.96
C LEU A 81 11.04 12.53 -10.43
N LYS A 82 11.44 13.54 -11.20
CA LYS A 82 11.10 13.63 -12.63
C LYS A 82 11.67 12.46 -13.43
N SER A 83 12.91 12.05 -13.17
CA SER A 83 13.56 10.92 -13.86
C SER A 83 12.90 9.57 -13.55
N LEU A 84 12.17 9.47 -12.43
CA LEU A 84 11.32 8.32 -12.12
C LEU A 84 9.94 8.39 -12.80
N GLY A 85 9.63 9.44 -13.56
CA GLY A 85 8.31 9.65 -14.14
C GLY A 85 7.26 10.13 -13.11
N ILE A 86 7.71 10.76 -12.02
CA ILE A 86 6.84 11.37 -11.02
C ILE A 86 6.64 12.85 -11.37
N LYS A 87 5.37 13.23 -11.58
CA LYS A 87 4.95 14.63 -11.70
C LYS A 87 5.01 15.27 -10.32
N VAL A 88 5.90 16.24 -10.18
CA VAL A 88 6.10 16.99 -8.93
C VAL A 88 4.84 17.78 -8.60
N ALA A 89 4.34 17.65 -7.37
CA ALA A 89 3.14 18.38 -6.94
C ALA A 89 3.42 19.91 -6.86
N PRO A 90 2.41 20.77 -6.92
CA PRO A 90 2.56 22.19 -6.61
C PRO A 90 3.04 22.39 -5.17
N LYS A 91 3.81 23.47 -4.90
CA LYS A 91 4.35 23.77 -3.55
C LYS A 91 3.26 23.80 -2.46
N THR A 92 2.07 24.28 -2.81
CA THR A 92 0.90 24.35 -1.92
C THR A 92 0.45 23.00 -1.37
N PHE A 93 0.74 21.89 -2.06
CA PHE A 93 0.45 20.54 -1.57
C PHE A 93 1.45 20.09 -0.49
N TYR A 94 2.72 20.49 -0.57
CA TYR A 94 3.75 20.11 0.41
C TYR A 94 3.51 20.73 1.78
N GLU A 95 2.98 21.94 1.81
CA GLU A 95 2.76 22.69 3.04
C GLU A 95 1.54 22.16 3.82
N ARG A 96 0.56 21.58 3.11
CA ARG A 96 -0.70 21.08 3.68
C ARG A 96 -0.76 19.56 3.75
N SER A 97 0.11 18.85 3.05
CA SER A 97 0.12 17.39 2.96
C SER A 97 1.54 16.86 2.77
N LYS A 98 1.77 15.60 3.13
CA LYS A 98 3.06 14.93 2.87
C LYS A 98 3.28 14.59 1.38
N ILE A 99 2.38 14.99 0.49
CA ILE A 99 2.41 14.65 -0.94
C ILE A 99 3.49 15.46 -1.62
N ILE A 100 4.39 14.76 -2.31
CA ILE A 100 5.51 15.36 -3.05
C ILE A 100 5.34 15.24 -4.57
N GLY A 101 4.40 14.41 -5.02
CA GLY A 101 4.13 14.21 -6.44
C GLY A 101 3.15 13.08 -6.68
N TYR A 102 2.95 12.78 -7.95
CA TYR A 102 2.07 11.72 -8.41
C TYR A 102 2.55 11.13 -9.73
N THR A 103 2.09 9.93 -10.05
CA THR A 103 2.32 9.27 -11.33
C THR A 103 1.08 8.49 -11.73
N TYR A 104 1.09 7.88 -12.90
CA TYR A 104 0.04 6.99 -13.36
C TYR A 104 0.63 5.61 -13.69
N ALA A 105 -0.15 4.57 -13.39
CA ALA A 105 0.08 3.19 -13.81
C ALA A 105 -1.29 2.55 -14.05
N ASP A 106 -1.45 1.86 -15.18
CA ASP A 106 -2.72 1.26 -15.63
C ASP A 106 -3.95 2.17 -15.47
N ASN A 107 -3.80 3.43 -15.89
CA ASN A 107 -4.84 4.48 -15.78
C ASN A 107 -5.32 4.78 -14.34
N LYS A 108 -4.59 4.33 -13.31
CA LYS A 108 -4.82 4.67 -11.91
C LYS A 108 -3.83 5.74 -11.47
N LEU A 109 -4.33 6.66 -10.65
CA LEU A 109 -3.51 7.69 -10.04
C LEU A 109 -2.73 7.09 -8.87
N CYS A 110 -1.42 7.32 -8.84
CA CYS A 110 -0.55 6.88 -7.76
C CYS A 110 0.10 8.10 -7.10
N ILE A 111 -0.15 8.28 -5.81
CA ILE A 111 0.37 9.40 -5.03
C ILE A 111 1.72 9.01 -4.43
N VAL A 112 2.65 9.96 -4.44
CA VAL A 112 3.98 9.83 -3.84
C VAL A 112 4.07 10.79 -2.66
N GLU A 113 4.37 10.25 -1.48
CA GLU A 113 4.43 10.98 -0.22
C GLU A 113 5.80 10.85 0.44
N LYS A 114 6.24 11.93 1.10
CA LYS A 114 7.43 11.90 1.95
C LYS A 114 7.11 11.14 3.24
N THR A 115 8.01 10.25 3.65
CA THR A 115 7.95 9.62 4.99
C THR A 115 8.69 10.47 6.02
N SER A 116 8.65 10.07 7.30
CA SER A 116 9.49 10.72 8.33
C SER A 116 10.99 10.42 8.17
N LYS A 117 11.36 9.43 7.35
CA LYS A 117 12.75 9.07 7.10
C LYS A 117 13.26 9.74 5.83
N ASP A 118 14.48 10.25 5.90
CA ASP A 118 15.11 10.90 4.75
C ASP A 118 15.29 9.96 3.56
N ASN A 119 15.05 10.52 2.38
CA ASN A 119 15.10 9.83 1.09
C ASN A 119 14.19 8.59 0.98
N ILE A 120 13.29 8.34 1.93
CA ILE A 120 12.30 7.28 1.83
C ILE A 120 10.94 7.90 1.51
N VAL A 121 10.35 7.43 0.42
CA VAL A 121 9.02 7.84 -0.03
C VAL A 121 8.06 6.66 -0.02
N LEU A 122 6.78 6.99 0.13
CA LEU A 122 5.66 6.07 0.09
C LEU A 122 4.89 6.30 -1.20
N VAL A 123 4.58 5.23 -1.93
CA VAL A 123 3.71 5.26 -3.10
C VAL A 123 2.45 4.46 -2.79
N ARG A 124 1.29 5.07 -3.04
CA ARG A 124 -0.04 4.47 -2.83
C ARG A 124 -0.92 4.70 -4.05
N VAL A 125 -1.76 3.73 -4.37
CA VAL A 125 -2.73 3.85 -5.47
C VAL A 125 -4.02 4.49 -4.93
N LEU A 126 -4.51 5.51 -5.62
CA LEU A 126 -5.73 6.21 -5.27
C LEU A 126 -6.92 5.59 -5.98
N LYS A 127 -8.05 5.44 -5.28
CA LYS A 127 -9.33 5.03 -5.90
C LYS A 127 -9.81 6.04 -6.95
N SER A 128 -9.60 7.33 -6.69
CA SER A 128 -10.01 8.40 -7.59
C SER A 128 -9.05 8.55 -8.77
N LYS A 129 -9.60 8.87 -9.93
CA LYS A 129 -8.83 9.22 -11.15
C LYS A 129 -8.30 10.64 -11.14
N MET A 130 -8.88 11.52 -10.31
CA MET A 130 -8.48 12.92 -10.20
C MET A 130 -7.64 13.13 -8.93
N LEU A 131 -6.61 13.97 -9.05
CA LEU A 131 -5.80 14.39 -7.90
C LEU A 131 -6.67 15.31 -7.02
N PRO A 132 -7.09 14.87 -5.82
CA PRO A 132 -7.87 15.72 -4.96
C PRO A 132 -6.96 16.75 -4.29
N ILE A 133 -7.52 17.89 -3.90
CA ILE A 133 -6.79 18.95 -3.17
C ILE A 133 -6.33 18.45 -1.80
N PHE A 134 -7.12 17.56 -1.19
CA PHE A 134 -6.82 16.84 0.04
C PHE A 134 -6.98 15.35 -0.19
N VAL A 135 -5.99 14.56 0.21
CA VAL A 135 -6.09 13.10 0.14
C VAL A 135 -6.35 12.55 1.53
N GLU A 136 -7.57 12.08 1.77
CA GLU A 136 -7.92 11.35 2.98
C GLU A 136 -7.38 9.92 2.95
N PRO A 137 -7.00 9.33 4.11
CA PRO A 137 -6.53 7.95 4.17
C PRO A 137 -7.47 6.92 3.53
N SER A 138 -8.78 7.13 3.64
CA SER A 138 -9.85 6.29 3.09
C SER A 138 -9.77 6.10 1.56
N LEU A 139 -9.18 7.08 0.85
CA LEU A 139 -9.04 7.06 -0.60
C LEU A 139 -8.01 6.03 -1.11
N TYR A 140 -7.17 5.51 -0.21
CA TYR A 140 -6.18 4.46 -0.49
C TYR A 140 -6.62 3.05 -0.09
N LEU A 141 -7.63 2.94 0.78
CA LEU A 141 -8.00 1.68 1.44
C LEU A 141 -8.83 0.80 0.51
N ILE A 142 -8.42 -0.44 0.28
CA ILE A 142 -9.25 -1.44 -0.38
C ILE A 142 -10.22 -2.00 0.67
N SER A 143 -11.52 -1.88 0.44
CA SER A 143 -12.55 -2.33 1.38
C SER A 143 -13.53 -3.25 0.68
N ALA A 144 -13.68 -4.49 1.17
CA ALA A 144 -14.51 -5.50 0.52
C ALA A 144 -14.82 -6.68 1.45
N PRO A 145 -15.91 -7.43 1.21
CA PRO A 145 -16.12 -8.72 1.86
C PRO A 145 -15.04 -9.73 1.43
N ASN A 146 -14.89 -10.79 2.22
CA ASN A 146 -13.92 -11.86 1.99
C ASN A 146 -14.02 -12.51 0.59
N THR A 147 -15.21 -12.52 -0.02
CA THR A 147 -15.46 -13.07 -1.36
C THR A 147 -14.85 -12.24 -2.49
N GLU A 148 -14.58 -10.95 -2.28
CA GLU A 148 -14.10 -10.03 -3.31
C GLU A 148 -12.69 -9.48 -3.02
N ILE A 149 -12.21 -9.61 -1.78
CA ILE A 149 -11.00 -8.90 -1.34
C ILE A 149 -9.76 -9.35 -2.12
N VAL A 150 -9.66 -10.63 -2.49
CA VAL A 150 -8.50 -11.17 -3.20
C VAL A 150 -8.32 -10.46 -4.53
N ASP A 151 -9.36 -10.39 -5.36
CA ASP A 151 -9.28 -9.79 -6.69
C ASP A 151 -8.93 -8.31 -6.62
N LYS A 152 -9.56 -7.56 -5.70
CA LYS A 152 -9.28 -6.13 -5.51
C LYS A 152 -7.87 -5.87 -5.00
N VAL A 153 -7.37 -6.70 -4.09
CA VAL A 153 -5.99 -6.60 -3.61
C VAL A 153 -5.01 -6.93 -4.73
N LEU A 154 -5.27 -7.96 -5.53
CA LEU A 154 -4.40 -8.34 -6.65
C LEU A 154 -4.34 -7.28 -7.74
N GLU A 155 -5.45 -6.63 -8.08
CA GLU A 155 -5.48 -5.49 -9.01
C GLU A 155 -4.47 -4.41 -8.58
N ILE A 156 -4.60 -3.94 -7.34
CA ILE A 156 -3.75 -2.86 -6.82
C ILE A 156 -2.32 -3.33 -6.58
N LEU A 157 -2.11 -4.58 -6.13
CA LEU A 157 -0.79 -5.16 -5.94
C LEU A 157 -0.02 -5.25 -7.26
N ASN A 158 -0.68 -5.62 -8.36
CA ASN A 158 -0.06 -5.68 -9.67
C ASN A 158 0.37 -4.30 -10.17
N ILE A 159 -0.44 -3.28 -9.96
CA ILE A 159 -0.07 -1.88 -10.27
C ILE A 159 1.19 -1.47 -9.49
N LEU A 160 1.24 -1.77 -8.18
CA LEU A 160 2.41 -1.47 -7.36
C LEU A 160 3.64 -2.30 -7.75
N LYS A 161 3.49 -3.56 -8.16
CA LYS A 161 4.58 -4.41 -8.69
C LYS A 161 5.15 -3.81 -9.98
N THR A 162 4.29 -3.34 -10.90
CA THR A 162 4.70 -2.66 -12.14
C THR A 162 5.48 -1.39 -11.84
N LEU A 163 4.98 -0.55 -10.93
CA LEU A 163 5.71 0.65 -10.49
C LEU A 163 7.04 0.31 -9.82
N ASN A 164 7.06 -0.72 -8.98
CA ASN A 164 8.28 -1.17 -8.30
C ASN A 164 9.36 -1.58 -9.30
N LYS A 165 8.99 -2.34 -10.35
CA LYS A 165 9.90 -2.72 -11.43
C LYS A 165 10.42 -1.50 -12.17
N ARG A 166 9.52 -0.60 -12.62
CA ARG A 166 9.86 0.62 -13.36
C ARG A 166 10.83 1.51 -12.57
N PHE A 167 10.52 1.79 -11.31
CA PHE A 167 11.37 2.65 -10.50
C PHE A 167 12.71 1.99 -10.15
N SER A 168 12.73 0.67 -9.91
CA SER A 168 13.98 -0.04 -9.59
C SER A 168 15.00 0.04 -10.73
N THR A 169 14.57 -0.13 -11.99
CA THR A 169 15.45 0.02 -13.16
C THR A 169 16.05 1.44 -13.22
N ASN A 170 15.20 2.46 -13.18
CA ASN A 170 15.67 3.86 -13.29
C ASN A 170 16.52 4.29 -12.08
N LEU A 171 16.21 3.80 -10.87
CA LEU A 171 16.99 4.14 -9.68
C LEU A 171 18.43 3.61 -9.74
N VAL A 172 18.64 2.41 -10.27
CA VAL A 172 19.99 1.85 -10.40
C VAL A 172 20.85 2.72 -11.31
N GLU A 173 20.28 3.24 -12.39
CA GLU A 173 20.95 4.14 -13.33
C GLU A 173 21.25 5.50 -12.67
N LEU A 174 20.22 6.14 -12.10
CA LEU A 174 20.35 7.44 -11.41
C LEU A 174 21.38 7.43 -10.28
N CYS A 175 21.38 6.38 -9.46
CA CYS A 175 22.29 6.28 -8.34
C CYS A 175 23.75 6.07 -8.76
N ARG A 176 24.00 5.53 -9.97
CA ARG A 176 25.35 5.42 -10.54
C ARG A 176 25.86 6.75 -11.07
N GLU A 177 24.99 7.59 -11.62
CA GLU A 177 25.36 8.92 -12.15
C GLU A 177 25.67 9.94 -11.05
N ILE A 178 25.15 9.74 -9.84
CA ILE A 178 25.30 10.65 -8.70
C ILE A 178 26.46 10.24 -7.77
N ALA A 179 26.93 8.99 -7.86
CA ALA A 179 28.02 8.44 -7.03
C ALA A 179 29.40 8.78 -7.61
#